data_AF-A0A8X6XHI6-F1
#
_entry.id   AF-A0A8X6XHI6-F1
#
_cell.length_a   1.000
_cell.length_b   1.000
_cell.length_c   1.000
_cell.angle_alpha   90.00
_cell.angle_beta   90.00
_cell.angle_gamma   90.00
#
_symmetry.space_group_name_H-M   'P 1'
#
loop_
_entity.id
_entity.type
_entity.pdbx_description
1 polymer ?
#
loop_
_entity_poly.entity_id
_entity_poly.type
_entity_poly.pdbx_seq_one_letter_code
_entity_poly.pdbx_strand_id
1 'polypeptide(L)'
;MYMGVRNRYCMVCSKAAAANKQADRHYCSKNWHGSSSSMEANIIQEGFMNSVAMYGVKYTKIIGDGDSNVYKIILDSRPYDALQVEKLECKNHLFRNFCLKLKDIVKDSKAGPIVLRKCLGKNILRLRKFVFLVIALIAKNKNLNSYSILQKQILNAPYHIFGDHTKCLDCFCDDDKNEKNWIPDLLESGLLYKVMHVVSNLADNSKSLLFSANNNCVEQFNSIVAKFIGGKRINFCLRRSYLARCSGAVISHNSRSLISSVHKNMYNTSPGHFVKSVERKRENDILRRKRKTSRRRCRKNLFLDKKSNKNYGVSVEKPDLSENTFSQKKEWLLSTLRLSDEEMKDIERKTINQRTSPLWREERRKRLTASDFGVICKKLPHTSCEGIIKKKLYSHFRSSAMEYGESHEGEALKSLENSLGLKI
;
A
#
# COMPACT_ATOMS: atom_id res chain seq x y z
N MET A 1 24.17 3.98 -10.49
CA MET A 1 22.73 3.88 -10.80
C MET A 1 22.58 2.82 -11.87
N TYR A 2 21.87 1.74 -11.56
CA TYR A 2 21.49 0.76 -12.58
C TYR A 2 20.31 1.29 -13.40
N MET A 3 20.33 1.05 -14.71
CA MET A 3 19.26 1.48 -15.61
C MET A 3 19.07 0.44 -16.71
N GLY A 4 17.92 -0.23 -16.67
CA GLY A 4 17.46 -1.13 -17.73
C GLY A 4 16.37 -0.47 -18.56
N VAL A 5 16.32 -0.78 -19.85
CA VAL A 5 15.27 -0.33 -20.77
C VAL A 5 14.59 -1.56 -21.36
N ARG A 6 13.27 -1.67 -21.16
CA ARG A 6 12.44 -2.69 -21.78
C ARG A 6 11.50 -2.07 -22.79
N ASN A 7 11.45 -2.67 -23.96
CA ASN A 7 10.66 -2.20 -25.07
C ASN A 7 10.01 -3.38 -25.80
N ARG A 8 8.68 -3.34 -25.95
CA ARG A 8 7.88 -4.34 -26.68
C ARG A 8 7.72 -4.00 -28.16
N TYR A 9 8.10 -2.80 -28.55
CA TYR A 9 7.80 -2.26 -29.87
C TYR A 9 9.07 -2.00 -30.68
N CYS A 10 9.07 -2.50 -31.91
CA CYS A 10 10.00 -2.07 -32.94
C CYS A 10 9.21 -1.71 -34.18
N MET A 11 9.41 -0.50 -34.70
CA MET A 11 8.69 -0.01 -35.88
C MET A 11 8.96 -0.88 -37.11
N VAL A 12 10.21 -1.28 -37.35
CA VAL A 12 10.59 -2.07 -38.54
C VAL A 12 9.89 -3.42 -38.50
N CYS A 13 9.98 -4.15 -37.37
CA CYS A 13 9.23 -5.39 -37.17
C CYS A 13 7.72 -5.20 -37.30
N SER A 14 7.17 -4.13 -36.71
CA SER A 14 5.73 -3.88 -36.73
C SER A 14 5.20 -3.59 -38.13
N LYS A 15 5.97 -2.87 -38.95
CA LYS A 15 5.62 -2.58 -40.35
C LYS A 15 5.72 -3.83 -41.22
N ALA A 16 6.79 -4.60 -41.06
CA ALA A 16 6.97 -5.86 -41.79
C ALA A 16 5.85 -6.86 -41.46
N ALA A 17 5.51 -7.01 -40.18
CA ALA A 17 4.38 -7.84 -39.75
C ALA A 17 3.03 -7.35 -40.31
N ALA A 18 2.77 -6.04 -40.31
CA ALA A 18 1.55 -5.48 -40.90
C ALA A 18 1.46 -5.70 -42.42
N ALA A 19 2.62 -5.79 -43.10
CA ALA A 19 2.72 -6.09 -44.53
C ALA A 19 2.84 -7.59 -44.84
N ASN A 20 2.73 -8.48 -43.83
CA ASN A 20 2.97 -9.93 -43.95
C ASN A 20 4.31 -10.28 -44.62
N LYS A 21 5.35 -9.46 -44.38
CA LYS A 21 6.70 -9.66 -44.89
C LYS A 21 7.68 -9.92 -43.74
N GLN A 22 8.79 -10.59 -44.06
CA GLN A 22 9.92 -10.68 -43.14
C GLN A 22 10.55 -9.30 -42.99
N ALA A 23 10.94 -8.94 -41.76
CA ALA A 23 11.59 -7.66 -41.51
C ALA A 23 13.00 -7.67 -42.09
N ASP A 24 13.36 -6.61 -42.81
CA ASP A 24 14.73 -6.39 -43.29
C ASP A 24 15.73 -6.43 -42.13
N ARG A 25 16.99 -6.77 -42.43
CA ARG A 25 18.06 -6.79 -41.43
C ARG A 25 18.20 -5.41 -40.77
N HIS A 26 17.92 -5.34 -39.48
CA HIS A 26 17.98 -4.11 -38.70
C HIS A 26 18.34 -4.37 -37.24
N TYR A 27 18.76 -3.32 -36.53
CA TYR A 27 18.91 -3.38 -35.09
C TYR A 27 17.53 -3.32 -34.42
N CYS A 28 17.02 -4.47 -34.00
CA CYS A 28 15.71 -4.58 -33.38
C CYS A 28 15.69 -3.93 -31.99
N SER A 29 14.82 -2.95 -31.79
CA SER A 29 14.64 -2.27 -30.50
C SER A 29 13.69 -3.00 -29.55
N LYS A 30 13.10 -4.13 -29.98
CA LYS A 30 12.20 -4.95 -29.17
C LYS A 30 13.03 -5.96 -28.39
N ASN A 31 13.07 -5.81 -27.07
CA ASN A 31 13.82 -6.65 -26.14
C ASN A 31 12.95 -7.19 -24.99
N TRP A 32 11.63 -7.02 -25.07
CA TRP A 32 10.69 -7.50 -24.06
C TRP A 32 9.49 -8.18 -24.71
N HIS A 33 9.15 -9.36 -24.21
CA HIS A 33 8.05 -10.19 -24.72
C HIS A 33 6.91 -10.34 -23.71
N GLY A 34 7.17 -10.13 -22.41
CA GLY A 34 6.18 -10.20 -21.35
C GLY A 34 5.22 -9.01 -21.31
N SER A 35 4.40 -8.94 -20.26
CA SER A 35 3.46 -7.84 -20.05
C SER A 35 4.18 -6.51 -19.80
N SER A 36 3.56 -5.38 -20.15
CA SER A 36 4.18 -4.06 -19.89
C SER A 36 4.30 -3.75 -18.39
N SER A 37 3.42 -4.30 -17.55
CA SER A 37 3.48 -4.16 -16.09
C SER A 37 4.65 -4.92 -15.46
N SER A 38 5.10 -6.02 -16.06
CA SER A 38 6.26 -6.79 -15.57
C SER A 38 7.62 -6.19 -15.96
N MET A 39 7.66 -5.16 -16.82
CA MET A 39 8.92 -4.54 -17.25
C MET A 39 9.70 -3.95 -16.08
N GLU A 40 9.02 -3.21 -15.20
CA GLU A 40 9.65 -2.56 -14.05
C GLU A 40 10.26 -3.59 -13.11
N ALA A 41 9.48 -4.61 -12.75
CA ALA A 41 9.97 -5.68 -11.89
C ALA A 41 11.17 -6.42 -12.47
N ASN A 42 11.16 -6.69 -13.78
CA ASN A 42 12.28 -7.34 -14.44
C ASN A 42 13.53 -6.45 -14.54
N ILE A 43 13.38 -5.14 -14.74
CA ILE A 43 14.51 -4.19 -14.72
C ILE A 43 15.12 -4.15 -13.31
N ILE A 44 14.28 -4.11 -12.27
CA ILE A 44 14.75 -4.10 -10.88
C ILE A 44 15.47 -5.42 -10.57
N GLN A 45 14.88 -6.56 -10.92
CA GLN A 45 15.50 -7.88 -10.77
C GLN A 45 16.89 -7.93 -11.43
N GLU A 46 17.00 -7.51 -12.70
CA GLU A 46 18.28 -7.45 -13.41
C GLU A 46 19.30 -6.56 -12.67
N GLY A 47 18.86 -5.43 -12.13
CA GLY A 47 19.71 -4.54 -11.35
C GLY A 47 20.22 -5.16 -10.04
N PHE A 48 19.42 -5.99 -9.38
CA PHE A 48 19.85 -6.74 -8.18
C PHE A 48 20.84 -7.86 -8.54
N MET A 49 20.56 -8.64 -9.60
CA MET A 49 21.44 -9.73 -10.03
C MET A 49 22.83 -9.23 -10.46
N ASN A 50 22.89 -8.05 -11.08
CA ASN A 50 24.13 -7.48 -11.61
C ASN A 50 24.85 -6.53 -10.64
N SER A 51 24.32 -6.28 -9.44
CA SER A 51 24.83 -5.22 -8.56
C SER A 51 26.28 -5.45 -8.13
N VAL A 52 26.65 -6.71 -7.86
CA VAL A 52 28.00 -7.08 -7.43
C VAL A 52 28.97 -6.95 -8.59
N ALA A 53 28.63 -7.49 -9.76
CA ALA A 53 29.50 -7.43 -10.94
C ALA A 53 29.70 -5.98 -11.45
N MET A 54 28.65 -5.16 -11.44
CA MET A 54 28.72 -3.80 -11.98
C MET A 54 29.29 -2.77 -11.00
N TYR A 55 29.05 -2.94 -9.70
CA TYR A 55 29.30 -1.91 -8.70
C TYR A 55 30.03 -2.40 -7.45
N GLY A 56 30.27 -3.71 -7.30
CA GLY A 56 30.89 -4.27 -6.11
C GLY A 56 30.03 -4.16 -4.84
N VAL A 57 28.70 -4.00 -4.97
CA VAL A 57 27.80 -3.80 -3.82
C VAL A 57 26.64 -4.79 -3.80
N LYS A 58 26.17 -5.11 -2.59
CA LYS A 58 24.94 -5.87 -2.35
C LYS A 58 23.85 -4.95 -1.82
N TYR A 59 22.66 -5.01 -2.41
CA TYR A 59 21.49 -4.24 -1.95
C TYR A 59 20.74 -5.00 -0.86
N THR A 60 20.74 -4.48 0.36
CA THR A 60 20.09 -5.12 1.51
C THR A 60 18.59 -4.82 1.61
N LYS A 61 18.14 -3.71 1.01
CA LYS A 61 16.76 -3.21 1.15
C LYS A 61 16.21 -2.70 -0.18
N ILE A 62 14.92 -2.91 -0.41
CA ILE A 62 14.16 -2.31 -1.52
C ILE A 62 13.04 -1.44 -0.97
N ILE A 63 12.88 -0.24 -1.55
CA ILE A 63 11.79 0.69 -1.21
C ILE A 63 10.72 0.56 -2.28
N GLY A 64 9.55 0.02 -1.91
CA GLY A 64 8.41 -0.18 -2.79
C GLY A 64 7.20 0.67 -2.41
N ASP A 65 6.20 0.73 -3.30
CA ASP A 65 4.93 1.42 -3.12
C ASP A 65 3.73 0.46 -2.94
N GLY A 66 3.97 -0.77 -2.48
CA GLY A 66 2.93 -1.74 -2.11
C GLY A 66 2.21 -2.45 -3.28
N ASP A 67 2.30 -1.94 -4.51
CA ASP A 67 1.39 -2.29 -5.61
C ASP A 67 2.01 -3.16 -6.73
N SER A 68 3.19 -3.75 -6.51
CA SER A 68 3.91 -4.51 -7.55
C SER A 68 4.47 -5.84 -7.07
N ASN A 69 4.60 -6.81 -7.99
CA ASN A 69 5.17 -8.14 -7.72
C ASN A 69 6.72 -8.13 -7.60
N VAL A 70 7.32 -6.94 -7.53
CA VAL A 70 8.78 -6.74 -7.56
C VAL A 70 9.46 -7.51 -6.43
N TYR A 71 8.91 -7.42 -5.22
CA TYR A 71 9.56 -8.00 -4.05
C TYR A 71 9.58 -9.53 -4.09
N LYS A 72 8.47 -10.16 -4.50
CA LYS A 72 8.41 -11.61 -4.69
C LYS A 72 9.44 -12.07 -5.72
N ILE A 73 9.51 -11.40 -6.87
CA ILE A 73 10.49 -11.70 -7.93
C ILE A 73 11.93 -11.62 -7.42
N ILE A 74 12.26 -10.66 -6.55
CA ILE A 74 13.59 -10.55 -5.95
C ILE A 74 13.89 -11.69 -4.98
N LEU A 75 12.89 -12.10 -4.17
CA LEU A 75 13.05 -13.24 -3.27
C LEU A 75 13.26 -14.54 -4.05
N ASP A 76 12.46 -14.75 -5.10
CA ASP A 76 12.53 -15.92 -5.97
C ASP A 76 13.87 -15.97 -6.74
N SER A 77 14.40 -14.81 -7.15
CA SER A 77 15.65 -14.73 -7.90
C SER A 77 16.90 -14.90 -7.05
N ARG A 78 16.80 -14.83 -5.71
CA ARG A 78 17.90 -14.97 -4.74
C ARG A 78 19.21 -14.32 -5.23
N PRO A 79 19.26 -12.98 -5.37
CA PRO A 79 20.43 -12.30 -5.96
C PRO A 79 21.72 -12.46 -5.16
N TYR A 80 21.65 -12.89 -3.90
CA TYR A 80 22.80 -13.06 -3.01
C TYR A 80 22.63 -14.31 -2.15
N ASP A 81 23.70 -15.10 -2.00
CA ASP A 81 23.64 -16.42 -1.32
C ASP A 81 23.29 -16.34 0.18
N ALA A 82 23.90 -15.40 0.90
CA ALA A 82 23.77 -15.26 2.35
C ALA A 82 22.99 -14.01 2.79
N LEU A 83 22.31 -13.33 1.86
CA LEU A 83 21.60 -12.08 2.14
C LEU A 83 20.21 -12.07 1.52
N GLN A 84 19.19 -12.12 2.39
CA GLN A 84 17.82 -11.87 1.99
C GLN A 84 17.54 -10.36 1.93
N VAL A 85 17.02 -9.92 0.79
CA VAL A 85 16.62 -8.51 0.60
C VAL A 85 15.37 -8.23 1.44
N GLU A 86 15.37 -7.12 2.17
CA GLU A 86 14.22 -6.67 2.94
C GLU A 86 13.38 -5.64 2.16
N LYS A 87 12.06 -5.79 2.17
CA LYS A 87 11.14 -4.75 1.65
C LYS A 87 10.82 -3.70 2.71
N LEU A 88 10.98 -2.44 2.33
CA LEU A 88 10.43 -1.29 3.03
C LEU A 88 9.38 -0.59 2.17
N GLU A 89 8.33 -0.10 2.81
CA GLU A 89 7.28 0.67 2.14
C GLU A 89 7.63 2.16 2.10
N CYS A 90 7.30 2.82 0.99
CA CYS A 90 7.48 4.26 0.83
C CYS A 90 6.57 5.03 1.80
N LYS A 91 7.15 5.86 2.69
CA LYS A 91 6.38 6.61 3.70
C LYS A 91 5.28 7.49 3.10
N ASN A 92 5.57 8.09 1.94
CA ASN A 92 4.61 8.97 1.25
C ASN A 92 3.39 8.17 0.77
N HIS A 93 3.62 6.94 0.29
CA HIS A 93 2.56 6.02 -0.11
C HIS A 93 1.77 5.52 1.10
N LEU A 94 2.43 5.15 2.19
CA LEU A 94 1.76 4.77 3.44
C LEU A 94 0.80 5.86 3.94
N PHE A 95 1.27 7.10 4.06
CA PHE A 95 0.42 8.21 4.50
C PHE A 95 -0.67 8.58 3.49
N ARG A 96 -0.39 8.47 2.19
CA ARG A 96 -1.40 8.68 1.14
C ARG A 96 -2.50 7.63 1.25
N ASN A 97 -2.13 6.35 1.35
CA ASN A 97 -3.06 5.22 1.45
C ASN A 97 -3.86 5.30 2.75
N PHE A 98 -3.22 5.63 3.88
CA PHE A 98 -3.88 5.88 5.15
C PHE A 98 -4.98 6.96 5.01
N CYS A 99 -4.63 8.14 4.49
CA CYS A 99 -5.60 9.22 4.30
C CYS A 99 -6.69 8.90 3.26
N LEU A 100 -6.38 8.13 2.21
CA LEU A 100 -7.35 7.73 1.19
C LEU A 100 -8.37 6.75 1.78
N LYS A 101 -7.92 5.68 2.45
CA LYS A 101 -8.81 4.70 3.09
C LYS A 101 -9.73 5.35 4.14
N LEU A 102 -9.22 6.28 4.95
CA LEU A 102 -10.07 7.06 5.87
C LEU A 102 -11.11 7.91 5.12
N LYS A 103 -10.74 8.52 3.99
CA LYS A 103 -11.70 9.27 3.15
C LYS A 103 -12.75 8.37 2.51
N ASP A 104 -12.40 7.14 2.17
CA ASP A 104 -13.35 6.17 1.61
C ASP A 104 -14.37 5.77 2.67
N ILE A 105 -13.95 5.57 3.92
CA ILE A 105 -14.86 5.39 5.07
C ILE A 105 -15.80 6.57 5.24
N VAL A 106 -15.29 7.81 5.14
CA VAL A 106 -16.11 9.03 5.25
C VAL A 106 -17.17 9.09 4.14
N LYS A 107 -16.83 8.65 2.92
CA LYS A 107 -17.75 8.66 1.77
C LYS A 107 -18.77 7.53 1.81
N ASP A 108 -18.41 6.38 2.38
CA ASP A 108 -19.29 5.21 2.48
C ASP A 108 -20.49 5.51 3.39
N SER A 109 -21.68 5.64 2.80
CA SER A 109 -22.93 5.86 3.55
C SER A 109 -23.26 4.71 4.50
N LYS A 110 -22.80 3.49 4.19
CA LYS A 110 -23.00 2.28 4.98
C LYS A 110 -21.99 2.13 6.12
N ALA A 111 -21.03 3.05 6.24
CA ALA A 111 -20.01 2.97 7.29
C ALA A 111 -20.45 3.47 8.66
N GLY A 112 -21.50 4.30 8.74
CA GLY A 112 -22.04 4.78 9.98
C GLY A 112 -22.75 6.13 9.86
N PRO A 113 -23.23 6.69 10.99
CA PRO A 113 -23.94 7.96 11.04
C PRO A 113 -23.18 9.11 10.38
N ILE A 114 -23.90 9.97 9.66
CA ILE A 114 -23.30 11.10 8.91
C ILE A 114 -22.51 12.05 9.81
N VAL A 115 -22.98 12.29 11.04
CA VAL A 115 -22.33 13.16 12.02
C VAL A 115 -20.93 12.63 12.36
N LEU A 116 -20.83 11.34 12.68
CA LEU A 116 -19.57 10.68 13.01
C LEU A 116 -18.64 10.58 11.80
N ARG A 117 -19.16 10.31 10.60
CA ARG A 117 -18.36 10.34 9.36
C ARG A 117 -17.81 11.74 9.07
N LYS A 118 -18.60 12.81 9.27
CA LYS A 118 -18.12 14.19 9.16
C LYS A 118 -17.06 14.52 10.22
N CYS A 119 -17.23 14.05 11.45
CA CYS A 119 -16.24 14.18 12.54
C CYS A 119 -14.91 13.52 12.15
N LEU A 120 -14.94 12.26 11.67
CA LEU A 120 -13.77 11.57 11.14
C LEU A 120 -13.11 12.39 10.02
N GLY A 121 -13.89 12.86 9.05
CA GLY A 121 -13.41 13.65 7.92
C GLY A 121 -12.63 14.91 8.31
N LYS A 122 -13.08 15.62 9.35
CA LYS A 122 -12.38 16.80 9.91
C LYS A 122 -11.05 16.43 10.57
N ASN A 123 -10.97 15.24 11.18
CA ASN A 123 -9.82 14.80 11.98
C ASN A 123 -8.76 13.98 11.21
N ILE A 124 -8.96 13.63 9.93
CA ILE A 124 -7.99 12.83 9.13
C ILE A 124 -6.58 13.46 9.13
N LEU A 125 -6.48 14.78 8.97
CA LEU A 125 -5.18 15.45 8.96
C LEU A 125 -4.57 15.55 10.36
N ARG A 126 -5.39 15.62 11.42
CA ARG A 126 -4.91 15.54 12.81
C ARG A 126 -4.31 14.16 13.09
N LEU A 127 -4.99 13.08 12.68
CA LEU A 127 -4.45 11.71 12.77
C LEU A 127 -3.09 11.58 12.05
N ARG A 128 -3.02 12.07 10.80
CA ARG A 128 -1.74 12.06 10.06
C ARG A 128 -0.65 12.88 10.77
N LYS A 129 -0.98 14.07 11.27
CA LYS A 129 -0.02 14.95 11.96
C LYS A 129 0.48 14.28 13.25
N PHE A 130 -0.43 13.70 14.04
CA PHE A 130 -0.09 12.97 15.25
C PHE A 130 0.93 11.86 14.97
N VAL A 131 0.62 10.96 14.03
CA VAL A 131 1.54 9.86 13.65
C VAL A 131 2.89 10.40 13.18
N PHE A 132 2.90 11.49 12.39
CA PHE A 132 4.15 12.12 11.94
C PHE A 132 4.99 12.68 13.10
N LEU A 133 4.36 13.31 14.09
CA LEU A 133 5.04 13.83 15.28
C LEU A 133 5.60 12.71 16.15
N VAL A 134 4.82 11.64 16.36
CA VAL A 134 5.26 10.46 17.10
C VAL A 134 6.51 9.85 16.44
N ILE A 135 6.51 9.69 15.11
CA ILE A 135 7.70 9.20 14.38
C ILE A 135 8.90 10.12 14.60
N ALA A 136 8.71 11.45 14.49
CA ALA A 136 9.79 12.41 14.65
C ALA A 136 10.39 12.41 16.06
N LEU A 137 9.56 12.22 17.09
CA LEU A 137 10.00 12.15 18.49
C LEU A 137 10.73 10.84 18.77
N ILE A 138 10.17 9.70 18.35
CA ILE A 138 10.82 8.39 18.52
C ILE A 138 12.13 8.31 17.73
N ALA A 139 12.21 8.90 16.54
CA ALA A 139 13.45 8.93 15.76
C ALA A 139 14.58 9.73 16.42
N LYS A 140 14.25 10.69 17.29
CA LYS A 140 15.25 11.43 18.10
C LYS A 140 15.75 10.62 19.29
N ASN A 141 14.89 9.78 19.88
CA ASN A 141 15.20 8.95 21.04
C ASN A 141 15.64 7.55 20.60
N LYS A 142 16.96 7.32 20.48
CA LYS A 142 17.56 6.06 19.99
C LYS A 142 17.48 4.90 21.02
N ASN A 143 16.29 4.50 21.44
CA ASN A 143 16.10 3.34 22.32
C ASN A 143 15.77 2.06 21.51
N LEU A 144 16.18 0.89 22.01
CA LEU A 144 16.06 -0.39 21.32
C LEU A 144 14.60 -0.83 21.02
N ASN A 145 13.61 -0.30 21.76
CA ASN A 145 12.19 -0.62 21.61
C ASN A 145 11.39 0.34 20.68
N SER A 146 12.05 1.15 19.85
CA SER A 146 11.38 2.19 19.05
C SER A 146 10.23 1.69 18.16
N TYR A 147 10.30 0.48 17.62
CA TYR A 147 9.27 -0.04 16.70
C TYR A 147 7.97 -0.42 17.43
N SER A 148 8.07 -1.17 18.53
CA SER A 148 6.91 -1.60 19.31
C SER A 148 6.22 -0.42 19.97
N ILE A 149 7.00 0.57 20.45
CA ILE A 149 6.49 1.84 20.96
C ILE A 149 5.75 2.59 19.86
N LEU A 150 6.35 2.76 18.68
CA LEU A 150 5.70 3.43 17.55
C LEU A 150 4.39 2.74 17.16
N GLN A 151 4.38 1.41 17.09
CA GLN A 151 3.19 0.64 16.76
C GLN A 151 2.06 0.89 17.76
N LYS A 152 2.36 0.82 19.07
CA LYS A 152 1.39 1.11 20.14
C LYS A 152 0.84 2.55 20.03
N GLN A 153 1.69 3.53 19.77
CA GLN A 153 1.28 4.92 19.64
C GLN A 153 0.44 5.17 18.38
N ILE A 154 0.74 4.52 17.25
CA ILE A 154 -0.11 4.58 16.06
C ILE A 154 -1.49 4.00 16.36
N LEU A 155 -1.56 2.85 17.06
CA LEU A 155 -2.84 2.24 17.45
C LEU A 155 -3.63 3.12 18.44
N ASN A 156 -2.95 3.89 19.27
CA ASN A 156 -3.58 4.84 20.19
C ASN A 156 -4.09 6.12 19.50
N ALA A 157 -3.64 6.41 18.26
CA ALA A 157 -3.94 7.67 17.59
C ALA A 157 -5.44 8.00 17.48
N PRO A 158 -6.35 7.06 17.16
CA PRO A 158 -7.79 7.34 17.15
C PRO A 158 -8.33 7.70 18.53
N TYR A 159 -7.95 6.95 19.57
CA TYR A 159 -8.39 7.20 20.95
C TYR A 159 -8.01 8.62 21.38
N HIS A 160 -6.73 8.98 21.24
CA HIS A 160 -6.23 10.31 21.54
C HIS A 160 -6.95 11.42 20.74
N ILE A 161 -7.13 11.26 19.43
CA ILE A 161 -7.71 12.31 18.57
C ILE A 161 -9.23 12.47 18.78
N PHE A 162 -9.92 11.45 19.26
CA PHE A 162 -11.36 11.49 19.52
C PHE A 162 -11.71 11.66 21.00
N GLY A 163 -10.74 12.00 21.86
CA GLY A 163 -10.97 12.45 23.23
C GLY A 163 -10.83 11.39 24.32
N ASP A 164 -10.29 10.20 24.01
CA ASP A 164 -9.91 9.21 25.02
C ASP A 164 -8.39 9.25 25.26
N HIS A 165 -8.02 9.76 26.43
CA HIS A 165 -6.63 10.01 26.82
C HIS A 165 -6.06 8.95 27.76
N THR A 166 -6.84 7.91 28.12
CA THR A 166 -6.46 6.88 29.12
C THR A 166 -5.16 6.14 28.82
N LYS A 167 -4.80 6.00 27.54
CA LYS A 167 -3.62 5.25 27.06
C LYS A 167 -2.56 6.16 26.43
N CYS A 168 -2.69 7.47 26.60
CA CYS A 168 -1.68 8.41 26.12
C CYS A 168 -0.41 8.31 26.97
N LEU A 169 0.74 8.57 26.34
CA LEU A 169 1.95 8.86 27.09
C LEU A 169 2.01 10.37 27.34
N ASP A 170 2.51 10.77 28.50
CA ASP A 170 2.64 12.16 28.93
C ASP A 170 3.36 13.04 27.89
N CYS A 171 4.31 12.47 27.14
CA CYS A 171 5.04 13.19 26.10
C CYS A 171 4.24 13.47 24.81
N PHE A 172 3.02 12.95 24.67
CA PHE A 172 2.17 13.08 23.48
C PHE A 172 0.79 13.69 23.78
N CYS A 173 0.48 13.98 25.04
CA CYS A 173 -0.83 14.48 25.46
C CYS A 173 -0.67 15.69 26.37
N ASP A 174 -1.31 16.79 25.97
CA ASP A 174 -1.57 17.90 26.87
C ASP A 174 -3.00 17.68 27.38
N ASP A 175 -3.15 17.25 28.63
CA ASP A 175 -4.44 16.84 29.24
C ASP A 175 -5.46 18.00 29.38
N ASP A 176 -5.07 19.23 29.06
CA ASP A 176 -5.85 20.47 29.21
C ASP A 176 -7.00 20.65 28.19
N LYS A 177 -7.41 19.59 27.48
CA LYS A 177 -8.47 19.70 26.47
C LYS A 177 -9.76 19.08 26.97
N ASN A 178 -10.70 19.93 27.38
CA ASN A 178 -12.13 19.63 27.52
C ASN A 178 -12.79 19.27 26.16
N GLU A 179 -12.17 18.39 25.38
CA GLU A 179 -12.71 17.87 24.13
C GLU A 179 -13.73 16.77 24.44
N LYS A 180 -14.92 16.84 23.81
CA LYS A 180 -15.94 15.78 23.92
C LYS A 180 -15.34 14.44 23.49
N ASN A 181 -15.47 13.41 24.33
CA ASN A 181 -15.09 12.05 23.98
C ASN A 181 -16.11 11.45 22.99
N TRP A 182 -15.67 11.20 21.76
CA TRP A 182 -16.46 10.59 20.68
C TRP A 182 -16.23 9.07 20.58
N ILE A 183 -15.33 8.48 21.36
CA ILE A 183 -15.02 7.05 21.29
C ILE A 183 -16.24 6.16 21.56
N PRO A 184 -17.10 6.43 22.57
CA PRO A 184 -18.32 5.65 22.79
C PRO A 184 -19.24 5.66 21.54
N ASP A 185 -19.53 6.85 21.02
CA ASP A 185 -20.38 7.02 19.81
C ASP A 185 -19.78 6.29 18.58
N LEU A 186 -18.45 6.35 18.42
CA LEU A 186 -17.74 5.69 17.33
C LEU A 186 -17.71 4.17 17.47
N LEU A 187 -17.65 3.66 18.69
CA LEU A 187 -17.67 2.23 19.01
C LEU A 187 -19.06 1.64 18.75
N GLU A 188 -20.10 2.28 19.27
CA GLU A 188 -21.50 1.84 19.12
C GLU A 188 -21.92 1.83 17.64
N SER A 189 -21.53 2.85 16.88
CA SER A 189 -21.80 2.90 15.44
C SER A 189 -21.00 1.89 14.60
N GLY A 190 -20.01 1.22 15.18
CA GLY A 190 -19.08 0.34 14.49
C GLY A 190 -18.06 1.03 13.58
N LEU A 191 -18.09 2.37 13.52
CA LEU A 191 -17.17 3.17 12.69
C LEU A 191 -15.73 3.06 13.20
N LEU A 192 -15.55 2.94 14.53
CA LEU A 192 -14.24 2.79 15.15
C LEU A 192 -13.50 1.55 14.63
N TYR A 193 -14.16 0.41 14.48
CA TYR A 193 -13.53 -0.82 13.97
C TYR A 193 -12.97 -0.63 12.55
N LYS A 194 -13.71 0.06 11.68
CA LYS A 194 -13.25 0.39 10.33
C LYS A 194 -12.03 1.31 10.36
N VAL A 195 -12.03 2.33 11.23
CA VAL A 195 -10.88 3.23 11.42
C VAL A 195 -9.67 2.49 11.96
N MET A 196 -9.87 1.66 12.99
CA MET A 196 -8.82 0.84 13.60
C MET A 196 -8.21 -0.15 12.62
N HIS A 197 -9.00 -0.72 11.70
CA HIS A 197 -8.45 -1.55 10.63
C HIS A 197 -7.48 -0.78 9.72
N VAL A 198 -7.81 0.48 9.36
CA VAL A 198 -6.92 1.33 8.56
C VAL A 198 -5.66 1.72 9.34
N VAL A 199 -5.81 2.02 10.63
CA VAL A 199 -4.71 2.39 11.53
C VAL A 199 -3.78 1.21 11.80
N SER A 200 -4.32 0.01 12.04
CA SER A 200 -3.55 -1.22 12.23
C SER A 200 -2.71 -1.55 11.00
N ASN A 201 -3.25 -1.41 9.79
CA ASN A 201 -2.46 -1.55 8.55
C ASN A 201 -1.28 -0.56 8.48
N LEU A 202 -1.43 0.65 9.02
CA LEU A 202 -0.33 1.62 9.10
C LEU A 202 0.68 1.22 10.20
N ALA A 203 0.18 0.78 11.35
CA ALA A 203 0.97 0.35 12.51
C ALA A 203 1.85 -0.88 12.19
N ASP A 204 1.35 -1.82 11.38
CA ASP A 204 2.12 -2.97 10.86
C ASP A 204 3.34 -2.54 10.04
N ASN A 205 3.31 -1.32 9.47
CA ASN A 205 4.40 -0.73 8.70
C ASN A 205 5.28 0.22 9.54
N SER A 206 5.23 0.12 10.88
CA SER A 206 6.06 0.93 11.80
C SER A 206 7.55 0.88 11.48
N LYS A 207 8.07 -0.29 11.07
CA LYS A 207 9.48 -0.44 10.64
C LYS A 207 9.82 0.46 9.45
N SER A 208 8.98 0.44 8.42
CA SER A 208 9.12 1.28 7.22
C SER A 208 8.99 2.77 7.54
N LEU A 209 8.06 3.13 8.43
CA LEU A 209 7.82 4.50 8.86
C LEU A 209 9.02 5.10 9.61
N LEU A 210 9.64 4.32 10.51
CA LEU A 210 10.80 4.77 11.26
C LEU A 210 12.04 4.94 10.36
N PHE A 211 12.23 4.03 9.39
CA PHE A 211 13.29 4.17 8.39
C PHE A 211 13.10 5.42 7.50
N SER A 212 11.86 5.90 7.35
CA SER A 212 11.52 7.18 6.71
C SER A 212 11.96 7.29 5.23
N ALA A 213 12.07 6.15 4.55
CA ALA A 213 12.38 6.07 3.12
C ALA A 213 11.23 6.56 2.23
N ASN A 214 11.59 7.05 1.03
CA ASN A 214 10.63 7.38 -0.03
C ASN A 214 11.21 7.04 -1.40
N ASN A 215 10.34 6.88 -2.41
CA ASN A 215 10.69 6.61 -3.79
C ASN A 215 10.71 7.88 -4.67
N ASN A 216 10.74 9.08 -4.08
CA ASN A 216 10.60 10.33 -4.82
C ASN A 216 11.71 10.52 -5.87
N CYS A 217 12.92 10.00 -5.63
CA CYS A 217 14.02 10.05 -6.59
C CYS A 217 13.68 9.27 -7.88
N VAL A 218 13.03 8.11 -7.74
CA VAL A 218 12.60 7.27 -8.86
C VAL A 218 11.45 7.95 -9.60
N GLU A 219 10.46 8.49 -8.88
CA GLU A 219 9.36 9.25 -9.49
C GLU A 219 9.86 10.49 -10.25
N GLN A 220 10.85 11.18 -9.68
CA GLN A 220 11.49 12.33 -10.32
C GLN A 220 12.23 11.91 -11.59
N PHE A 221 13.01 10.83 -11.55
CA PHE A 221 13.68 10.29 -12.74
C PHE A 221 12.66 9.89 -13.82
N ASN A 222 11.60 9.17 -13.45
CA ASN A 222 10.54 8.79 -14.38
C ASN A 222 9.82 10.01 -14.98
N SER A 223 9.68 11.10 -14.23
CA SER A 223 9.18 12.38 -14.76
C SER A 223 10.11 13.00 -15.80
N ILE A 224 11.43 12.87 -15.64
CA ILE A 224 12.42 13.32 -16.64
C ILE A 224 12.33 12.43 -17.88
N VAL A 225 12.34 11.10 -17.71
CA VAL A 225 12.16 10.16 -18.83
C VAL A 225 10.90 10.51 -19.61
N ALA A 226 9.76 10.72 -18.93
CA ALA A 226 8.50 11.11 -19.55
C ALA A 226 8.61 12.39 -20.40
N LYS A 227 9.42 13.37 -19.99
CA LYS A 227 9.67 14.60 -20.80
C LYS A 227 10.49 14.30 -22.04
N PHE A 228 11.54 13.50 -21.91
CA PHE A 228 12.43 13.16 -23.02
C PHE A 228 11.74 12.33 -24.11
N ILE A 229 10.79 11.49 -23.71
CA ILE A 229 10.02 10.63 -24.63
C ILE A 229 8.78 11.32 -25.22
N GLY A 230 8.37 12.49 -24.70
CA GLY A 230 7.18 13.23 -25.15
C GLY A 230 5.87 12.87 -24.43
N GLY A 231 5.97 12.07 -23.37
CA GLY A 231 4.84 11.54 -22.61
C GLY A 231 3.83 10.83 -23.51
N LYS A 232 2.55 10.93 -23.16
CA LYS A 232 1.44 10.41 -24.00
C LYS A 232 1.06 11.34 -25.15
N ARG A 233 1.65 12.53 -25.25
CA ARG A 233 1.20 13.59 -26.16
C ARG A 233 1.80 13.43 -27.55
N ILE A 234 3.09 13.16 -27.62
CA ILE A 234 3.82 13.01 -28.89
C ILE A 234 4.74 11.81 -28.76
N ASN A 235 4.65 10.87 -29.70
CA ASN A 235 5.56 9.73 -29.73
C ASN A 235 6.87 10.10 -30.41
N PHE A 236 7.83 10.62 -29.63
CA PHE A 236 9.18 10.89 -30.15
C PHE A 236 10.05 9.63 -30.24
N CYS A 237 9.52 8.47 -29.87
CA CYS A 237 10.25 7.22 -29.67
C CYS A 237 10.18 6.31 -30.90
N LEU A 238 10.25 6.91 -32.09
CA LEU A 238 10.33 6.18 -33.35
C LEU A 238 11.76 5.67 -33.56
N ARG A 239 11.90 4.41 -34.00
CA ARG A 239 13.20 3.70 -34.18
C ARG A 239 14.02 3.64 -32.87
N ARG A 240 15.37 3.60 -32.97
CA ARG A 240 16.35 3.45 -31.86
C ARG A 240 16.31 4.59 -30.83
N SER A 241 15.44 5.59 -30.99
CA SER A 241 15.42 6.81 -30.19
C SER A 241 14.95 6.61 -28.75
N TYR A 242 14.19 5.57 -28.43
CA TYR A 242 13.71 5.34 -27.06
C TYR A 242 14.88 5.16 -26.07
N LEU A 243 15.80 4.24 -26.37
CA LEU A 243 16.97 3.98 -25.54
C LEU A 243 17.82 5.24 -25.39
N ALA A 244 18.14 5.92 -26.50
CA ALA A 244 18.93 7.15 -26.49
C ALA A 244 18.29 8.26 -25.64
N ARG A 245 16.96 8.41 -25.69
CA ARG A 245 16.20 9.37 -24.87
C ARG A 245 16.23 9.01 -23.40
N CYS A 246 16.10 7.73 -23.06
CA CYS A 246 16.21 7.25 -21.69
C CYS A 246 17.65 7.44 -21.15
N SER A 247 18.69 7.19 -21.95
CA SER A 247 20.09 7.49 -21.59
C SER A 247 20.32 8.99 -21.41
N GLY A 248 19.77 9.82 -22.29
CA GLY A 248 19.81 11.28 -22.14
C GLY A 248 19.10 11.76 -20.86
N ALA A 249 18.01 11.10 -20.47
CA ALA A 249 17.34 11.37 -19.19
C ALA A 249 18.22 11.03 -17.98
N VAL A 250 19.03 9.96 -18.04
CA VAL A 250 20.00 9.61 -16.97
C VAL A 250 21.04 10.71 -16.81
N ILE A 251 21.65 11.16 -17.91
CA ILE A 251 22.64 12.24 -17.86
C ILE A 251 21.98 13.52 -17.32
N SER A 252 20.79 13.88 -17.83
CA SER A 252 20.05 15.05 -17.35
C SER A 252 19.66 14.97 -15.87
N HIS A 253 19.37 13.78 -15.36
CA HIS A 253 19.04 13.57 -13.95
C HIS A 253 20.27 13.77 -13.05
N ASN A 254 21.43 13.25 -13.47
CA ASN A 254 22.65 13.27 -12.68
C ASN A 254 23.40 14.60 -12.78
N SER A 255 23.59 15.15 -13.98
CA SER A 255 24.44 16.33 -14.21
C SER A 255 23.67 17.63 -14.41
N ARG A 256 22.37 17.58 -14.73
CA ARG A 256 21.52 18.72 -15.13
C ARG A 256 21.98 19.51 -16.37
N SER A 257 23.17 19.19 -16.88
CA SER A 257 23.87 19.82 -18.00
C SER A 257 24.10 18.77 -19.10
N LEU A 258 23.00 18.25 -19.65
CA LEU A 258 23.01 17.15 -20.62
C LEU A 258 23.93 17.43 -21.81
N ILE A 259 23.73 18.56 -22.48
CA ILE A 259 24.41 18.88 -23.73
C ILE A 259 25.89 19.10 -23.45
N SER A 260 26.21 19.81 -22.36
CA SER A 260 27.61 20.01 -22.00
C SER A 260 28.32 18.72 -21.62
N SER A 261 27.65 17.83 -20.89
CA SER A 261 28.21 16.55 -20.47
C SER A 261 28.49 15.65 -21.68
N VAL A 262 27.54 15.57 -22.62
CA VAL A 262 27.69 14.78 -23.84
C VAL A 262 28.79 15.35 -24.73
N HIS A 263 28.82 16.68 -24.94
CA HIS A 263 29.83 17.33 -25.77
C HIS A 263 31.25 17.10 -25.24
N LYS A 264 31.46 17.31 -23.94
CA LYS A 264 32.77 17.10 -23.32
C LYS A 264 33.26 15.67 -23.47
N ASN A 265 32.37 14.69 -23.33
CA ASN A 265 32.73 13.29 -23.43
C ASN A 265 32.95 12.83 -24.88
N MET A 266 32.21 13.37 -25.84
CA MET A 266 32.35 12.98 -27.26
C MET A 266 33.54 13.65 -27.95
N TYR A 267 33.84 14.89 -27.59
CA TYR A 267 34.80 15.71 -28.34
C TYR A 267 36.01 16.13 -27.49
N ASN A 268 36.11 15.71 -26.23
CA ASN A 268 37.14 16.12 -25.26
C ASN A 268 37.35 17.64 -25.16
N THR A 269 36.32 18.41 -25.55
CA THR A 269 36.36 19.86 -25.63
C THR A 269 35.14 20.44 -24.94
N SER A 270 35.30 21.67 -24.44
CA SER A 270 34.21 22.39 -23.82
C SER A 270 33.20 22.85 -24.88
N PRO A 271 31.89 22.68 -24.65
CA PRO A 271 30.88 23.31 -25.50
C PRO A 271 30.99 24.85 -25.45
N GLY A 272 30.55 25.50 -26.51
CA GLY A 272 30.55 26.96 -26.64
C GLY A 272 29.71 27.67 -25.58
N HIS A 273 29.95 28.98 -25.42
CA HIS A 273 29.30 29.82 -24.40
C HIS A 273 27.77 29.74 -24.43
N PHE A 274 27.17 29.72 -25.63
CA PHE A 274 25.71 29.70 -25.79
C PHE A 274 25.05 28.47 -25.15
N VAL A 275 25.60 27.27 -25.38
CA VAL A 275 25.10 26.02 -24.80
C VAL A 275 25.13 26.09 -23.28
N LYS A 276 26.27 26.50 -22.71
CA LYS A 276 26.41 26.67 -21.26
C LYS A 276 25.46 27.73 -20.69
N SER A 277 25.18 28.78 -21.45
CA SER A 277 24.26 29.85 -21.05
C SER A 277 22.81 29.34 -20.99
N VAL A 278 22.37 28.57 -21.99
CA VAL A 278 21.03 27.95 -21.99
C VAL A 278 20.87 26.97 -20.84
N GLU A 279 21.88 26.14 -20.57
CA GLU A 279 21.84 25.20 -19.44
C GLU A 279 21.82 25.93 -18.09
N ARG A 280 22.66 26.96 -17.89
CA ARG A 280 22.60 27.82 -16.70
C ARG A 280 21.24 28.50 -16.51
N LYS A 281 20.64 29.02 -17.59
CA LYS A 281 19.29 29.60 -17.53
C LYS A 281 18.25 28.57 -17.08
N ARG A 282 18.30 27.33 -17.59
CA ARG A 282 17.41 26.25 -17.17
C ARG A 282 17.60 25.88 -15.70
N GLU A 283 18.83 25.80 -15.23
CA GLU A 283 19.14 25.56 -13.81
C GLU A 283 18.57 26.65 -12.91
N ASN A 284 18.77 27.92 -13.28
CA ASN A 284 18.24 29.08 -12.55
C ASN A 284 16.70 29.08 -12.52
N ASP A 285 16.04 28.74 -13.63
CA ASP A 285 14.58 28.61 -13.68
C ASP A 285 14.07 27.49 -12.76
N ILE A 286 14.78 26.36 -12.69
CA ILE A 286 14.45 25.28 -11.77
C ILE A 286 14.59 25.75 -10.32
N LEU A 287 15.68 26.43 -9.98
CA LEU A 287 15.90 27.00 -8.65
C LEU A 287 14.82 28.04 -8.28
N ARG A 288 14.46 28.92 -9.22
CA ARG A 288 13.39 29.91 -9.06
C ARG A 288 12.03 29.25 -8.84
N ARG A 289 11.73 28.17 -9.58
CA ARG A 289 10.50 27.38 -9.39
C ARG A 289 10.48 26.70 -8.03
N LYS A 290 11.60 26.13 -7.56
CA LYS A 290 11.72 25.55 -6.21
C LYS A 290 11.41 26.56 -5.10
N ARG A 291 11.84 27.82 -5.25
CA ARG A 291 11.52 28.92 -4.31
C ARG A 291 10.03 29.30 -4.33
N LYS A 292 9.35 29.20 -5.48
CA LYS A 292 7.92 29.56 -5.64
C LYS A 292 6.94 28.43 -5.31
N THR A 293 7.40 27.22 -5.00
CA THR A 293 6.55 26.02 -4.86
C THR A 293 5.69 25.97 -3.59
N SER A 294 5.73 26.96 -2.70
CA SER A 294 4.85 26.99 -1.51
C SER A 294 3.35 27.18 -1.82
N ARG A 295 2.97 27.52 -3.07
CA ARG A 295 1.59 27.95 -3.40
C ARG A 295 0.84 27.17 -4.49
N ARG A 296 1.37 26.08 -5.06
CA ARG A 296 0.66 25.36 -6.15
C ARG A 296 -0.19 24.19 -5.65
N ARG A 297 -1.53 24.35 -5.72
CA ARG A 297 -2.48 23.22 -5.67
C ARG A 297 -2.27 22.33 -6.91
N CYS A 298 -1.88 21.08 -6.71
CA CYS A 298 -1.91 20.08 -7.77
C CYS A 298 -3.37 19.80 -8.16
N ARG A 299 -3.74 20.05 -9.43
CA ARG A 299 -4.97 19.52 -10.00
C ARG A 299 -4.83 18.00 -10.11
N LYS A 300 -5.77 17.27 -9.50
CA LYS A 300 -5.91 15.82 -9.68
C LYS A 300 -6.54 15.59 -11.05
N ASN A 301 -5.85 14.89 -11.93
CA ASN A 301 -6.47 14.32 -13.12
C ASN A 301 -6.41 12.79 -13.09
N LEU A 302 -7.63 12.24 -13.08
CA LEU A 302 -8.14 11.08 -13.83
C LEU A 302 -7.25 9.84 -13.91
N PHE A 303 -7.52 8.90 -13.01
CA PHE A 303 -7.27 7.49 -13.28
C PHE A 303 -8.46 6.95 -14.09
N LEU A 304 -8.19 6.40 -15.27
CA LEU A 304 -9.08 5.45 -15.92
C LEU A 304 -8.88 4.09 -15.24
N ASP A 305 -9.99 3.44 -14.90
CA ASP A 305 -10.00 2.07 -14.42
C ASP A 305 -9.28 1.17 -15.43
N LYS A 306 -8.25 0.46 -14.95
CA LYS A 306 -7.58 -0.60 -15.70
C LYS A 306 -8.07 -1.94 -15.16
N LYS A 307 -8.43 -2.84 -16.07
CA LYS A 307 -8.64 -4.27 -15.79
C LYS A 307 -7.52 -4.82 -14.90
N SER A 308 -7.88 -5.72 -13.98
CA SER A 308 -6.97 -6.34 -13.01
C SER A 308 -5.76 -6.97 -13.71
N ASN A 309 -4.55 -6.54 -13.35
CA ASN A 309 -3.31 -7.06 -13.88
C ASN A 309 -2.64 -7.96 -12.83
N LYS A 310 -2.25 -9.19 -13.21
CA LYS A 310 -1.59 -10.14 -12.28
C LYS A 310 -0.31 -9.58 -11.63
N ASN A 311 0.36 -8.63 -12.30
CA ASN A 311 1.65 -8.09 -11.87
C ASN A 311 1.57 -6.72 -11.16
N TYR A 312 0.39 -6.10 -11.10
CA TYR A 312 0.23 -4.76 -10.53
C TYR A 312 -1.16 -4.53 -9.91
N GLY A 313 -1.21 -3.98 -8.70
CA GLY A 313 -2.43 -3.65 -7.96
C GLY A 313 -2.86 -4.70 -6.92
N VAL A 314 -4.14 -4.64 -6.52
CA VAL A 314 -4.70 -5.42 -5.39
C VAL A 314 -4.65 -6.94 -5.60
N SER A 315 -4.60 -7.39 -6.85
CA SER A 315 -4.56 -8.81 -7.23
C SER A 315 -3.14 -9.42 -7.23
N VAL A 316 -2.13 -8.67 -6.81
CA VAL A 316 -0.74 -9.16 -6.77
C VAL A 316 -0.53 -10.10 -5.59
N GLU A 317 0.08 -11.25 -5.85
CA GLU A 317 0.55 -12.16 -4.81
C GLU A 317 1.65 -11.50 -3.98
N LYS A 318 1.43 -11.44 -2.67
CA LYS A 318 2.44 -11.00 -1.72
C LYS A 318 3.25 -12.23 -1.28
N PRO A 319 4.55 -12.08 -1.02
CA PRO A 319 5.30 -13.17 -0.42
C PRO A 319 4.76 -13.48 0.97
N ASP A 320 4.90 -14.73 1.38
CA ASP A 320 4.52 -15.18 2.69
C ASP A 320 5.34 -14.47 3.78
N LEU A 321 4.76 -14.39 4.97
CA LEU A 321 5.46 -13.90 6.15
C LEU A 321 6.62 -14.85 6.50
N SER A 322 7.69 -14.33 7.09
CA SER A 322 8.73 -15.21 7.64
C SER A 322 8.17 -16.08 8.76
N GLU A 323 8.67 -17.30 8.91
CA GLU A 323 8.18 -18.29 9.89
C GLU A 323 8.13 -17.73 11.32
N ASN A 324 9.16 -16.97 11.72
CA ASN A 324 9.21 -16.33 13.04
C ASN A 324 8.11 -15.26 13.18
N THR A 325 7.94 -14.39 12.17
CA THR A 325 6.89 -13.35 12.20
C THR A 325 5.49 -13.98 12.21
N PHE A 326 5.31 -15.06 11.43
CA PHE A 326 4.07 -15.81 11.38
C PHE A 326 3.75 -16.44 12.74
N SER A 327 4.72 -17.11 13.36
CA SER A 327 4.57 -17.72 14.69
C SER A 327 4.20 -16.69 15.75
N GLN A 328 4.90 -15.55 15.80
CA GLN A 328 4.58 -14.46 16.73
C GLN A 328 3.16 -13.90 16.51
N LYS A 329 2.76 -13.68 15.25
CA LYS A 329 1.40 -13.21 14.94
C LYS A 329 0.33 -14.25 15.26
N LYS A 330 0.63 -15.53 15.07
CA LYS A 330 -0.25 -16.65 15.41
C LYS A 330 -0.48 -16.71 16.92
N GLU A 331 0.59 -16.68 17.71
CA GLU A 331 0.50 -16.68 19.18
C GLU A 331 -0.26 -15.47 19.70
N TRP A 332 0.04 -14.28 19.17
CA TRP A 332 -0.67 -13.05 19.52
C TRP A 332 -2.17 -13.12 19.16
N LEU A 333 -2.52 -13.71 18.02
CA LEU A 333 -3.92 -13.89 17.66
C LEU A 333 -4.61 -14.88 18.62
N LEU A 334 -3.96 -16.00 18.93
CA LEU A 334 -4.50 -16.99 19.86
C LEU A 334 -4.67 -16.44 21.27
N SER A 335 -3.73 -15.62 21.75
CA SER A 335 -3.86 -14.96 23.05
C SER A 335 -5.00 -13.94 23.06
N THR A 336 -5.20 -13.20 21.96
CA THR A 336 -6.33 -12.26 21.82
C THR A 336 -7.69 -12.96 21.76
N LEU A 337 -7.73 -14.22 21.31
CA LEU A 337 -8.96 -15.00 21.21
C LEU A 337 -9.35 -15.70 22.52
N ARG A 338 -8.38 -15.91 23.42
CA ARG A 338 -8.62 -16.43 24.78
C ARG A 338 -9.31 -15.34 25.59
N LEU A 339 -10.48 -15.66 26.11
CA LEU A 339 -11.30 -14.77 26.92
C LEU A 339 -11.53 -15.41 28.28
N SER A 340 -11.67 -14.59 29.32
CA SER A 340 -12.15 -15.06 30.63
C SER A 340 -13.65 -15.34 30.59
N ASP A 341 -14.16 -16.09 31.58
CA ASP A 341 -15.60 -16.36 31.71
C ASP A 341 -16.44 -15.08 31.84
N GLU A 342 -15.88 -14.04 32.46
CA GLU A 342 -16.52 -12.73 32.61
C GLU A 342 -16.60 -11.99 31.27
N GLU A 343 -15.51 -11.98 30.51
CA GLU A 343 -15.46 -11.37 29.18
C GLU A 343 -16.39 -12.09 28.20
N MET A 344 -16.50 -13.42 28.30
CA MET A 344 -17.43 -14.20 27.48
C MET A 344 -18.88 -13.79 27.74
N LYS A 345 -19.28 -13.67 29.01
CA LYS A 345 -20.63 -13.21 29.40
C LYS A 345 -20.90 -11.76 28.97
N ASP A 346 -19.90 -10.89 29.06
CA ASP A 346 -20.03 -9.49 28.62
C ASP A 346 -20.23 -9.39 27.10
N ILE A 347 -19.44 -10.13 26.32
CA ILE A 347 -19.58 -10.19 24.86
C ILE A 347 -20.95 -10.78 24.49
N GLU A 348 -21.39 -11.84 25.13
CA GLU A 348 -22.72 -12.42 24.93
C GLU A 348 -23.80 -11.35 25.11
N ARG A 349 -23.82 -10.66 26.26
CA ARG A 349 -24.78 -9.59 26.55
C ARG A 349 -24.76 -8.46 25.52
N LYS A 350 -23.57 -8.01 25.11
CA LYS A 350 -23.40 -6.92 24.12
C LYS A 350 -23.72 -7.35 22.69
N THR A 351 -23.88 -8.64 22.43
CA THR A 351 -24.11 -9.19 21.10
C THR A 351 -25.43 -9.94 20.93
N ILE A 352 -26.34 -9.82 21.91
CA ILE A 352 -27.71 -10.38 21.87
C ILE A 352 -28.45 -10.02 20.57
N ASN A 353 -28.29 -8.79 20.07
CA ASN A 353 -28.95 -8.34 18.84
C ASN A 353 -28.32 -8.86 17.54
N GLN A 354 -27.38 -9.82 17.65
CA GLN A 354 -26.74 -10.57 16.59
C GLN A 354 -26.31 -9.72 15.40
N ARG A 355 -26.93 -9.91 14.21
CA ARG A 355 -26.57 -9.30 12.93
C ARG A 355 -26.61 -7.77 12.95
N THR A 356 -27.47 -7.18 13.79
CA THR A 356 -27.59 -5.72 13.88
C THR A 356 -26.42 -5.10 14.67
N SER A 357 -25.87 -5.83 15.63
CA SER A 357 -24.71 -5.40 16.43
C SER A 357 -23.43 -5.34 15.57
N PRO A 358 -22.73 -4.20 15.53
CA PRO A 358 -21.42 -4.12 14.91
C PRO A 358 -20.38 -4.99 15.62
N LEU A 359 -20.43 -5.06 16.95
CA LEU A 359 -19.51 -5.88 17.76
C LEU A 359 -19.63 -7.37 17.40
N TRP A 360 -20.85 -7.88 17.24
CA TRP A 360 -21.09 -9.28 16.85
C TRP A 360 -20.44 -9.61 15.50
N ARG A 361 -20.51 -8.69 14.53
CA ARG A 361 -19.89 -8.86 13.21
C ARG A 361 -18.37 -8.90 13.28
N GLU A 362 -17.76 -8.07 14.12
CA GLU A 362 -16.30 -8.06 14.29
C GLU A 362 -15.79 -9.29 15.04
N GLU A 363 -16.48 -9.75 16.08
CA GLU A 363 -16.10 -10.96 16.81
C GLU A 363 -16.25 -12.22 15.94
N ARG A 364 -17.32 -12.32 15.13
CA ARG A 364 -17.47 -13.44 14.17
C ARG A 364 -16.42 -13.49 13.08
N ARG A 365 -15.85 -12.35 12.67
CA ARG A 365 -14.78 -12.32 11.65
C ARG A 365 -13.50 -12.98 12.14
N LYS A 366 -13.21 -12.89 13.44
CA LYS A 366 -11.99 -13.42 14.05
C LYS A 366 -12.11 -14.89 14.48
N ARG A 367 -13.35 -15.40 14.63
CA ARG A 367 -13.65 -16.70 15.24
C ARG A 367 -14.24 -17.69 14.25
N LEU A 368 -13.94 -18.98 14.43
CA LEU A 368 -14.64 -20.05 13.72
C LEU A 368 -16.01 -20.27 14.37
N THR A 369 -17.07 -20.30 13.57
CA THR A 369 -18.44 -20.47 14.07
C THR A 369 -18.89 -21.92 13.91
N ALA A 370 -19.90 -22.34 14.67
CA ALA A 370 -20.44 -23.70 14.58
C ALA A 370 -20.83 -24.08 13.14
N SER A 371 -21.39 -23.13 12.37
CA SER A 371 -21.74 -23.29 10.95
C SER A 371 -20.55 -23.63 10.05
N ASP A 372 -19.34 -23.20 10.42
CA ASP A 372 -18.12 -23.40 9.62
C ASP A 372 -17.39 -24.68 10.05
N PHE A 373 -17.62 -25.14 11.28
CA PHE A 373 -16.83 -26.19 11.93
C PHE A 373 -16.87 -27.51 11.14
N GLY A 374 -18.06 -27.94 10.70
CA GLY A 374 -18.20 -29.16 9.92
C GLY A 374 -17.42 -29.15 8.60
N VAL A 375 -17.35 -28.00 7.91
CA VAL A 375 -16.58 -27.84 6.66
C VAL A 375 -15.08 -27.92 6.95
N ILE A 376 -14.64 -27.36 8.07
CA ILE A 376 -13.23 -27.34 8.46
C ILE A 376 -12.77 -28.73 8.89
N CYS A 377 -13.56 -29.45 9.69
CA CYS A 377 -13.22 -30.81 10.12
C CYS A 377 -13.16 -31.81 8.97
N LYS A 378 -14.01 -31.64 7.94
CA LYS A 378 -14.03 -32.50 6.74
C LYS A 378 -12.95 -32.12 5.72
N LYS A 379 -12.19 -31.04 5.95
CA LYS A 379 -11.15 -30.60 5.03
C LYS A 379 -9.98 -31.59 5.06
N LEU A 380 -9.61 -32.11 3.88
CA LEU A 380 -8.43 -32.95 3.75
C LEU A 380 -7.13 -32.16 4.05
N PRO A 381 -6.09 -32.82 4.57
CA PRO A 381 -4.81 -32.15 4.90
C PRO A 381 -4.18 -31.43 3.70
N HIS A 382 -4.26 -32.04 2.51
CA HIS A 382 -3.62 -31.55 1.28
C HIS A 382 -4.47 -30.53 0.48
N THR A 383 -5.75 -30.33 0.81
CA THR A 383 -6.58 -29.32 0.15
C THR A 383 -6.22 -27.93 0.64
N SER A 384 -6.14 -26.94 -0.24
CA SER A 384 -5.92 -25.54 0.17
C SER A 384 -7.07 -25.00 1.02
N CYS A 385 -6.75 -24.27 2.10
CA CYS A 385 -7.75 -23.58 2.93
C CYS A 385 -8.20 -22.23 2.33
N GLU A 386 -7.59 -21.77 1.23
CA GLU A 386 -7.80 -20.45 0.66
C GLU A 386 -9.27 -20.18 0.32
N GLY A 387 -9.96 -21.14 -0.29
CA GLY A 387 -11.38 -21.00 -0.65
C GLY A 387 -12.29 -20.85 0.56
N ILE A 388 -12.03 -21.60 1.63
CA ILE A 388 -12.78 -21.53 2.89
C ILE A 388 -12.57 -20.16 3.56
N ILE A 389 -11.31 -19.71 3.62
CA ILE A 389 -10.97 -18.40 4.18
C ILE A 389 -11.60 -17.26 3.37
N LYS A 390 -11.51 -17.31 2.02
CA LYS A 390 -12.14 -16.32 1.14
C LYS A 390 -13.65 -16.26 1.35
N LYS A 391 -14.31 -17.41 1.46
CA LYS A 391 -15.74 -17.48 1.76
C LYS A 391 -16.04 -16.82 3.11
N LYS A 392 -15.28 -17.16 4.16
CA LYS A 392 -15.51 -16.60 5.51
C LYS A 392 -15.28 -15.09 5.58
N LEU A 393 -14.25 -14.57 4.93
CA LEU A 393 -13.86 -13.16 5.01
C LEU A 393 -14.67 -12.25 4.09
N TYR A 394 -15.09 -12.75 2.92
CA TYR A 394 -15.62 -11.90 1.84
C TYR A 394 -16.99 -12.32 1.31
N SER A 395 -17.52 -13.50 1.65
CA SER A 395 -18.83 -13.92 1.13
C SER A 395 -19.99 -13.25 1.87
N HIS A 396 -20.95 -12.78 1.09
CA HIS A 396 -22.26 -12.36 1.55
C HIS A 396 -23.28 -13.12 0.71
N PHE A 397 -23.77 -14.24 1.25
CA PHE A 397 -24.79 -15.06 0.60
C PHE A 397 -26.16 -14.74 1.19
N ARG A 398 -27.15 -14.51 0.33
CA ARG A 398 -28.57 -14.41 0.68
C ARG A 398 -29.35 -15.26 -0.31
N SER A 399 -30.28 -16.06 0.21
CA SER A 399 -31.26 -16.81 -0.58
C SER A 399 -32.66 -16.57 -0.04
N SER A 400 -33.67 -16.81 -0.87
CA SER A 400 -35.08 -16.73 -0.47
C SER A 400 -35.39 -17.65 0.72
N ALA A 401 -34.80 -18.84 0.76
CA ALA A 401 -34.93 -19.77 1.89
C ALA A 401 -34.37 -19.19 3.20
N MET A 402 -33.28 -18.41 3.14
CA MET A 402 -32.75 -17.73 4.34
C MET A 402 -33.67 -16.60 4.80
N GLU A 403 -34.25 -15.84 3.88
CA GLU A 403 -35.20 -14.77 4.23
C GLU A 403 -36.50 -15.36 4.83
N TYR A 404 -36.95 -16.51 4.33
CA TYR A 404 -38.05 -17.26 4.94
C TYR A 404 -37.71 -17.70 6.37
N GLY A 405 -36.53 -18.28 6.58
CA GLY A 405 -36.05 -18.65 7.91
C GLY A 405 -35.97 -17.45 8.87
N GLU A 406 -35.38 -16.34 8.43
CA GLU A 406 -35.25 -15.11 9.24
C GLU A 406 -36.64 -14.52 9.63
N SER A 407 -37.65 -14.63 8.77
CA SER A 407 -39.00 -14.09 9.04
C SER A 407 -39.84 -14.95 9.97
N HIS A 408 -39.68 -16.28 9.91
CA HIS A 408 -40.51 -17.22 10.68
C HIS A 408 -39.83 -17.71 11.97
N GLU A 409 -38.56 -17.36 12.22
CA GLU A 409 -37.83 -17.72 13.44
C GLU A 409 -38.57 -17.25 14.71
N GLY A 410 -39.13 -16.04 14.69
CA GLY A 410 -39.90 -15.50 15.82
C GLY A 410 -41.21 -16.25 16.10
N GLU A 411 -41.85 -16.79 15.07
CA GLU A 411 -43.06 -17.62 15.23
C GLU A 411 -42.72 -18.99 15.79
N ALA A 412 -41.62 -19.59 15.31
CA ALA A 412 -41.12 -20.86 15.80
C ALA A 412 -40.71 -20.79 17.28
N LEU A 413 -40.03 -19.71 17.69
CA LEU A 413 -39.67 -19.49 19.10
C LEU A 413 -40.90 -19.41 20.01
N LYS A 414 -41.93 -18.63 19.64
CA LYS A 414 -43.19 -18.56 20.40
C LYS A 414 -43.88 -19.91 20.50
N SER A 415 -43.90 -20.67 19.41
CA SER A 415 -44.47 -22.03 19.43
C SER A 415 -43.70 -22.95 20.38
N LEU A 416 -42.38 -22.80 20.43
CA LEU A 416 -41.52 -23.59 21.31
C LEU A 416 -41.73 -23.20 22.79
N GLU A 417 -41.76 -21.91 23.10
CA GLU A 417 -42.08 -21.39 24.45
C GLU A 417 -43.41 -21.94 24.97
N ASN A 418 -44.45 -21.89 24.13
CA ASN A 418 -45.78 -22.41 24.47
C ASN A 418 -45.77 -23.92 24.72
N SER A 419 -44.96 -24.67 23.97
CA SER A 419 -44.87 -26.13 24.11
C SER A 419 -44.08 -26.58 25.34
N LEU A 420 -43.07 -25.82 25.74
CA LEU A 420 -42.17 -26.16 26.85
C LEU A 420 -42.54 -25.47 28.17
N GLY A 421 -43.42 -24.47 28.14
CA GLY A 421 -43.81 -23.69 29.33
C GLY A 421 -42.67 -22.86 29.92
N LEU A 422 -41.62 -22.59 29.14
CA LEU A 422 -40.41 -21.86 29.54
C LEU A 422 -40.23 -20.65 28.62
N LYS A 423 -39.74 -19.56 29.19
CA LYS A 423 -39.37 -18.36 28.44
C LYS A 423 -38.00 -18.56 27.80
N ILE A 424 -37.89 -18.37 26.49
CA ILE A 424 -36.69 -18.67 25.68
C ILE A 424 -35.99 -17.39 25.24
#